data_AF-A0A3M1YBG3-F1
#
_entry.id   AF-A0A3M1YBG3-F1
#
_cell.length_a   1.000
_cell.length_b   1.000
_cell.length_c   1.000
_cell.angle_alpha   90.00
_cell.angle_beta   90.00
_cell.angle_gamma   90.00
#
_symmetry.space_group_name_H-M   'P 1'
#
loop_
_entity.id
_entity.type
_entity.pdbx_description
1 polymer ?
#
loop_
_entity_poly.entity_id
_entity_poly.type
_entity_poly.pdbx_seq_one_letter_code
_entity_poly.pdbx_strand_id
1 'polypeptide(L)'
;MDTESERIYDRMRLHRIMEQHPNWMPTQLAAALERSECWARKWVRRFQAVTEPSFEMYLSQSRAPKTRSRQTPEVVKDVICDLRVSLSEQYHRPAGARLIRHFLHQDPSLSDLDVFVPSSSRTITQILRERGYIIDPPKHEHEPLPLGSVSISVEIQMRRVFFTDIDRKM
;
A
#
# COMPACT_ATOMS: atom_id res chain seq x y z
N MET A 1 -4.07 -23.45 0.28
CA MET A 1 -3.21 -22.45 0.91
C MET A 1 -1.84 -23.09 1.05
N ASP A 2 -0.82 -22.62 0.33
CA ASP A 2 0.54 -23.16 0.48
C ASP A 2 1.04 -22.89 1.89
N THR A 3 1.21 -23.95 2.68
CA THR A 3 1.70 -23.86 4.06
C THR A 3 3.18 -23.48 4.10
N GLU A 4 3.68 -22.90 5.21
CA GLU A 4 5.12 -22.61 5.32
C GLU A 4 5.95 -23.90 5.24
N SER A 5 5.41 -25.02 5.72
CA SER A 5 6.00 -26.35 5.61
C SER A 5 6.26 -26.78 4.16
N GLU A 6 5.29 -26.62 3.26
CA GLU A 6 5.48 -26.90 1.82
C GLU A 6 6.58 -26.03 1.23
N ARG A 7 6.62 -24.75 1.60
CA ARG A 7 7.65 -23.85 1.10
C ARG A 7 9.04 -24.20 1.63
N ILE A 8 9.15 -24.66 2.87
CA ILE A 8 10.40 -25.18 3.43
C ILE A 8 10.85 -26.41 2.65
N TYR A 9 9.93 -27.34 2.38
CA TYR A 9 10.21 -28.55 1.61
C TYR A 9 10.76 -28.22 0.21
N ASP A 10 10.13 -27.28 -0.51
CA ASP A 10 10.62 -26.83 -1.83
C ASP A 10 12.01 -26.21 -1.77
N ARG A 11 12.30 -25.42 -0.72
CA ARG A 11 13.62 -24.79 -0.52
C ARG A 11 14.68 -25.86 -0.24
N MET A 12 14.37 -26.88 0.56
CA MET A 12 15.28 -28.01 0.80
C MET A 12 15.51 -28.81 -0.48
N ARG A 13 14.45 -29.06 -1.27
CA ARG A 13 14.55 -29.77 -2.55
C ARG A 13 15.39 -28.97 -3.56
N LEU A 14 15.24 -27.65 -3.61
CA LEU A 14 16.10 -26.77 -4.41
C LEU A 14 17.57 -26.88 -4.00
N HIS A 15 17.86 -26.83 -2.70
CA HIS A 15 19.23 -26.95 -2.20
C HIS A 15 19.87 -28.29 -2.61
N ARG A 16 19.12 -29.39 -2.46
CA ARG A 16 19.57 -30.72 -2.86
C ARG A 16 19.86 -30.82 -4.38
N ILE A 17 18.98 -30.28 -5.22
CA ILE A 17 19.18 -30.30 -6.69
C ILE A 17 20.39 -29.44 -7.07
N MET A 18 20.60 -28.31 -6.39
CA MET A 18 21.76 -27.44 -6.59
C MET A 18 23.08 -28.15 -6.26
N GLU A 19 23.12 -28.97 -5.20
CA GLU A 19 24.28 -29.81 -4.86
C GLU A 19 24.52 -30.92 -5.89
N GLN A 20 23.45 -31.54 -6.39
CA GLN A 20 23.54 -32.62 -7.39
C GLN A 20 23.96 -32.11 -8.77
N HIS A 21 23.61 -30.87 -9.10
CA HIS A 21 23.83 -30.26 -10.41
C HIS A 21 24.42 -28.86 -10.29
N PRO A 22 25.73 -28.73 -9.95
CA PRO A 22 26.36 -27.43 -9.71
C PRO A 22 26.41 -26.53 -10.95
N ASN A 23 26.29 -27.10 -12.15
CA ASN A 23 26.34 -26.37 -13.43
C ASN A 23 24.96 -25.91 -13.92
N TRP A 24 23.87 -26.19 -13.18
CA TRP A 24 22.53 -25.84 -13.62
C TRP A 24 22.22 -24.35 -13.43
N MET A 25 21.57 -23.79 -14.43
CA MET A 25 21.08 -22.42 -14.39
C MET A 25 19.83 -22.32 -13.51
N PRO A 26 19.55 -21.16 -12.88
CA PRO A 26 18.34 -20.97 -12.07
C PRO A 26 17.02 -21.28 -12.81
N THR A 27 16.99 -21.14 -14.13
CA THR A 27 15.86 -21.55 -14.99
C THR A 27 15.61 -23.06 -14.96
N GLN A 28 16.67 -23.86 -15.04
CA GLN A 28 16.61 -25.32 -15.02
C GLN A 28 16.20 -25.83 -13.63
N LEU A 29 16.77 -25.23 -12.59
CA LEU A 29 16.39 -25.51 -11.20
C LEU A 29 14.91 -25.19 -10.92
N ALA A 30 14.42 -24.07 -11.44
CA ALA A 30 13.02 -23.67 -11.32
C ALA A 30 12.08 -24.66 -12.04
N ALA A 31 12.43 -25.05 -13.27
CA ALA A 31 11.65 -26.02 -14.06
C ALA A 31 11.55 -27.39 -13.37
N ALA A 32 12.64 -27.87 -12.76
CA ALA A 32 12.66 -29.15 -12.04
C ALA A 32 11.77 -29.18 -10.79
N LEU A 33 11.38 -28.01 -10.28
CA LEU A 33 10.56 -27.83 -9.07
C LEU A 33 9.17 -27.26 -9.36
N GLU A 34 8.85 -27.02 -10.64
CA GLU A 34 7.60 -26.34 -11.05
C GLU A 34 7.39 -24.99 -10.33
N ARG A 35 8.48 -24.29 -10.02
CA ARG A 35 8.46 -22.96 -9.41
C ARG A 35 8.91 -21.89 -10.39
N SER A 36 8.66 -20.62 -10.05
CA SER A 36 9.07 -19.51 -10.91
C SER A 36 10.59 -19.29 -10.86
N GLU A 37 11.14 -18.83 -11.97
CA GLU A 37 12.58 -18.53 -12.07
C GLU A 37 13.01 -17.46 -11.05
N CYS A 38 12.19 -16.43 -10.84
CA CYS A 38 12.43 -15.39 -9.85
C CYS A 38 12.54 -15.97 -8.42
N TRP A 39 11.75 -17.00 -8.11
CA TRP A 39 11.82 -17.71 -6.84
C TRP A 39 13.14 -18.48 -6.72
N ALA A 40 13.54 -19.24 -7.76
CA ALA A 40 14.78 -20.01 -7.73
C ALA A 40 16.02 -19.09 -7.63
N ARG A 41 16.10 -18.03 -8.45
CA ARG A 41 17.18 -17.03 -8.35
C ARG A 41 17.29 -16.43 -6.95
N LYS A 42 16.16 -16.11 -6.32
CA LYS A 42 16.14 -15.55 -4.97
C LYS A 42 16.75 -16.50 -3.95
N TRP A 43 16.38 -17.78 -4.00
CA TRP A 43 16.83 -18.77 -3.01
C TRP A 43 18.24 -19.27 -3.26
N VAL A 44 18.66 -19.45 -4.52
CA VAL A 44 20.06 -19.76 -4.86
C VAL A 44 21.00 -18.69 -4.28
N ARG A 45 20.69 -17.40 -4.49
CA ARG A 45 21.47 -16.30 -3.90
C ARG A 45 21.51 -16.33 -2.38
N ARG A 46 20.41 -16.76 -1.74
CA ARG A 46 20.36 -16.89 -0.27
C ARG A 46 21.24 -18.02 0.22
N PHE A 47 21.19 -19.18 -0.42
CA PHE A 47 22.02 -20.33 -0.05
C PHE A 47 23.51 -20.03 -0.24
N GLN A 48 23.87 -19.36 -1.33
CA GLN A 48 25.25 -18.93 -1.58
C GLN A 48 25.77 -17.87 -0.59
N ALA A 49 24.86 -17.09 0.03
CA ALA A 49 25.23 -16.06 1.00
C ALA A 49 25.36 -16.59 2.44
N VAL A 50 25.01 -17.85 2.70
CA VAL A 50 25.10 -18.47 4.03
C VAL A 50 26.50 -19.04 4.24
N THR A 51 27.20 -18.57 5.27
CA THR A 51 28.53 -19.07 5.65
C THR A 51 28.45 -20.36 6.46
N GLU A 52 27.44 -20.49 7.33
CA GLU A 52 27.23 -21.65 8.19
C GLU A 52 25.87 -22.29 7.88
N PRO A 53 25.81 -23.51 7.33
CA PRO A 53 24.55 -24.15 6.97
C PRO A 53 23.76 -24.53 8.23
N SER A 54 22.60 -23.90 8.40
CA SER A 54 21.66 -24.16 9.50
C SER A 54 20.24 -24.29 8.97
N PHE A 55 19.34 -24.93 9.73
CA PHE A 55 17.94 -25.10 9.30
C PHE A 55 17.24 -23.76 9.04
N GLU A 56 17.65 -22.69 9.73
CA GLU A 56 17.12 -21.34 9.55
C GLU A 56 17.27 -20.82 8.11
N MET A 57 18.24 -21.33 7.35
CA MET A 57 18.42 -20.97 5.94
C MET A 57 17.20 -21.30 5.07
N TYR A 58 16.37 -22.26 5.49
CA TYR A 58 15.17 -22.66 4.77
C TYR A 58 13.92 -21.89 5.22
N LEU A 59 13.99 -21.10 6.28
CA LEU A 59 12.84 -20.36 6.79
C LEU A 59 12.60 -19.06 6.02
N SER A 60 11.35 -18.61 5.99
CA SER A 60 11.05 -17.29 5.46
C SER A 60 11.65 -16.22 6.37
N GLN A 61 12.29 -15.22 5.77
CA GLN A 61 12.77 -14.07 6.50
C GLN A 61 11.58 -13.15 6.83
N SER A 62 11.70 -12.46 7.96
CA SER A 62 10.73 -11.45 8.38
C SER A 62 10.39 -10.49 7.23
N ARG A 63 9.08 -10.26 7.05
CA ARG A 63 8.56 -9.23 6.15
C ARG A 63 8.46 -7.86 6.83
N ALA A 64 8.95 -7.74 8.06
CA ALA A 64 8.99 -6.47 8.75
C ALA A 64 9.82 -5.46 7.94
N PRO A 65 9.39 -4.19 7.89
CA PRO A 65 10.18 -3.12 7.27
C PRO A 65 11.59 -3.08 7.88
N LYS A 66 12.62 -3.13 7.02
CA LYS A 66 14.02 -3.04 7.46
C LYS A 66 14.38 -1.66 8.01
N THR A 67 13.69 -0.62 7.53
CA THR A 67 13.92 0.76 7.92
C THR A 67 12.61 1.33 8.44
N ARG A 68 12.65 1.90 9.64
CA ARG A 68 11.52 2.66 10.20
C ARG A 68 11.52 4.06 9.59
N SER A 69 10.34 4.59 9.29
CA SER A 69 10.22 5.99 8.88
C SER A 69 10.62 6.92 10.03
N ARG A 70 11.23 8.05 9.69
CA ARG A 70 11.54 9.11 10.65
C ARG A 70 10.24 9.59 11.29
N GLN A 71 10.19 9.56 12.62
CA GLN A 71 9.05 10.04 13.38
C GLN A 71 9.17 11.55 13.58
N THR A 72 8.03 12.24 13.56
CA THR A 72 8.01 13.68 13.86
C THR A 72 8.21 13.87 15.36
N PRO A 73 9.21 14.66 15.80
CA PRO A 73 9.43 14.93 17.22
C PRO A 73 8.22 15.56 17.88
N GLU A 74 8.04 15.34 19.18
CA GLU A 74 6.86 15.81 19.91
C GLU A 74 6.75 17.34 19.92
N VAL A 75 7.89 18.04 20.04
CA VAL A 75 7.97 19.51 19.95
C VAL A 75 7.35 20.03 18.65
N VAL A 76 7.62 19.38 17.52
CA VAL A 76 7.06 19.78 16.22
C VAL A 76 5.55 19.51 16.16
N LYS A 77 5.08 18.44 16.81
CA LYS A 77 3.63 18.16 16.89
C LYS A 77 2.90 19.22 17.71
N ASP A 78 3.49 19.68 18.80
CA ASP A 78 2.91 20.74 19.63
C ASP A 78 2.82 22.05 18.85
N VAL A 79 3.89 22.46 18.17
CA VAL A 79 3.85 23.66 17.29
C VAL A 79 2.79 23.54 16.20
N ILE A 80 2.60 22.35 15.60
CA ILE A 80 1.53 22.12 14.63
C ILE A 80 0.13 22.33 15.25
N CYS A 81 -0.05 21.94 16.51
CA CYS A 81 -1.32 22.14 17.23
C CYS A 81 -1.55 23.62 17.57
N ASP A 82 -0.51 24.31 18.01
CA ASP A 82 -0.58 25.75 18.32
C ASP A 82 -0.86 26.58 17.06
N LEU A 83 -0.20 26.24 15.95
CA LEU A 83 -0.49 26.82 14.64
C LEU A 83 -1.92 26.54 14.19
N ARG A 84 -2.45 25.33 14.46
CA ARG A 84 -3.84 25.02 14.15
C ARG A 84 -4.81 25.91 14.92
N VAL A 85 -4.58 26.17 16.21
CA VAL A 85 -5.44 27.04 17.03
C VAL A 85 -5.34 28.49 16.56
N SER A 86 -4.14 29.06 16.57
CA SER A 86 -3.88 30.48 16.22
C SER A 86 -4.36 30.84 14.81
N LEU A 87 -4.05 30.02 13.80
CA LEU A 87 -4.49 30.27 12.43
C LEU A 87 -6.01 30.08 12.28
N SER A 88 -6.63 29.19 13.06
CA SER A 88 -8.09 29.02 13.00
C SER A 88 -8.81 30.23 13.57
N GLU A 89 -8.27 30.83 14.62
CA GLU A 89 -8.76 32.09 15.20
C GLU A 89 -8.57 33.25 14.22
N GLN A 90 -7.37 33.41 13.65
CA GLN A 90 -7.04 34.51 12.75
C GLN A 90 -7.89 34.52 11.47
N TYR A 91 -8.11 33.35 10.86
CA TYR A 91 -8.85 33.25 9.60
C TYR A 91 -10.32 32.88 9.78
N HIS A 92 -10.80 32.77 11.03
CA HIS A 92 -12.16 32.34 11.39
C HIS A 92 -12.60 31.05 10.67
N ARG A 93 -11.65 30.17 10.35
CA ARG A 93 -11.87 28.90 9.65
C ARG A 93 -10.85 27.88 10.14
N PRO A 94 -11.23 26.59 10.32
CA PRO A 94 -10.27 25.56 10.70
C PRO A 94 -9.05 25.48 9.75
N ALA A 95 -7.86 25.77 10.27
CA ALA A 95 -6.64 25.96 9.47
C ALA A 95 -6.15 24.66 8.81
N GLY A 96 -6.24 24.54 7.49
CA GLY A 96 -5.87 23.32 6.78
C GLY A 96 -4.36 23.00 6.82
N ALA A 97 -4.01 21.74 6.59
CA ALA A 97 -2.62 21.25 6.63
C ALA A 97 -1.66 22.00 5.68
N ARG A 98 -2.15 22.52 4.55
CA ARG A 98 -1.33 23.34 3.63
C ARG A 98 -0.93 24.69 4.23
N LEU A 99 -1.85 25.32 4.94
CA LEU A 99 -1.62 26.60 5.59
C LEU A 99 -0.67 26.42 6.77
N ILE A 100 -0.94 25.44 7.63
CA ILE A 100 -0.06 25.10 8.75
C ILE A 100 1.35 24.81 8.25
N ARG A 101 1.51 24.01 7.18
CA ARG A 101 2.82 23.72 6.59
C ARG A 101 3.59 24.99 6.20
N HIS A 102 2.89 25.98 5.62
CA HIS A 102 3.52 27.22 5.19
C HIS A 102 4.13 27.97 6.38
N PHE A 103 3.36 28.15 7.45
CA PHE A 103 3.82 28.83 8.66
C PHE A 103 4.86 28.00 9.44
N LEU A 104 4.72 26.67 9.45
CA LEU A 104 5.66 25.76 10.12
C LEU A 104 7.08 25.85 9.54
N HIS A 105 7.21 26.05 8.22
CA HIS A 105 8.52 26.24 7.59
C HIS A 105 9.08 27.67 7.72
N GLN A 106 8.26 28.62 8.13
CA GLN A 106 8.67 30.01 8.37
C GLN A 106 9.05 30.26 9.83
N ASP A 107 8.78 29.29 10.72
CA ASP A 107 9.06 29.42 12.14
C ASP A 107 10.57 29.33 12.40
N PRO A 108 11.21 30.41 12.88
CA PRO A 108 12.65 30.42 13.15
C PRO A 108 13.02 29.48 14.31
N SER A 109 12.11 29.25 15.27
CA SER A 109 12.38 28.41 16.45
C SER A 109 12.68 26.95 16.08
N LEU A 110 12.05 26.44 15.03
CA LEU A 110 12.26 25.08 14.53
C LEU A 110 13.53 24.96 13.67
N SER A 111 13.94 26.05 13.03
CA SER A 111 15.15 26.11 12.23
C SER A 111 16.41 26.07 13.11
N ASP A 112 16.35 26.73 14.26
CA ASP A 112 17.47 26.78 15.22
C ASP A 112 17.69 25.45 15.97
N LEU A 113 16.64 24.61 16.06
CA LEU A 113 16.67 23.33 16.77
C LEU A 113 17.16 22.13 15.92
N ASP A 114 17.39 22.32 14.60
CA ASP A 114 17.75 21.27 13.63
C ASP A 114 16.85 20.01 13.72
N VAL A 115 15.57 20.20 14.03
CA VAL A 115 14.60 19.11 14.20
C VAL A 115 13.93 18.75 12.88
N PHE A 116 13.53 17.48 12.75
CA PHE A 116 12.81 17.02 11.55
C PHE A 116 11.42 17.66 11.45
N VAL A 117 11.25 18.51 10.43
CA VAL A 117 9.97 19.14 10.10
C VAL A 117 9.26 18.38 8.97
N PRO A 118 7.99 17.97 9.14
CA PRO A 118 7.27 17.23 8.11
C PRO A 118 6.94 18.11 6.89
N SER A 119 7.45 17.71 5.72
CA SER A 119 7.17 18.39 4.44
C SER A 119 5.81 18.01 3.81
N SER A 120 5.25 16.88 4.24
CA SER A 120 4.01 16.35 3.70
C SER A 120 2.79 16.85 4.47
N SER A 121 1.81 17.40 3.75
CA SER A 121 0.50 17.74 4.31
C SER A 121 -0.21 16.51 4.90
N ARG A 122 0.07 15.30 4.40
CA ARG A 122 -0.50 14.06 4.94
C ARG A 122 -0.01 13.80 6.36
N THR A 123 1.27 14.03 6.64
CA THR A 123 1.86 13.86 7.98
C THR A 123 1.26 14.86 8.96
N ILE A 124 1.07 16.12 8.54
CA ILE A 124 0.40 17.15 9.36
C ILE A 124 -1.04 16.75 9.65
N THR A 125 -1.81 16.33 8.65
CA THR A 125 -3.19 15.84 8.85
C THR A 125 -3.23 14.63 9.78
N GLN A 126 -2.28 13.70 9.66
CA GLN A 126 -2.17 12.55 10.55
C GLN A 126 -1.92 12.99 12.00
N ILE A 127 -0.98 13.91 12.24
CA ILE A 127 -0.70 14.46 13.58
C ILE A 127 -1.96 15.12 14.15
N LEU A 128 -2.69 15.90 13.34
CA LEU A 128 -3.93 16.53 13.78
C LEU A 128 -5.05 15.52 14.12
N ARG A 129 -5.10 14.37 13.44
CA ARG A 129 -6.01 13.26 13.79
C ARG A 129 -5.58 12.58 15.08
N GLU A 130 -4.30 12.26 15.22
CA GLU A 130 -3.72 11.66 16.44
C GLU A 130 -4.01 12.53 17.67
N ARG A 131 -3.99 13.85 17.51
CA ARG A 131 -4.29 14.84 18.57
C ARG A 131 -5.77 15.23 18.68
N GLY A 132 -6.66 14.62 17.89
CA GLY A 132 -8.12 14.81 18.01
C GLY A 132 -8.71 16.08 17.36
N TYR A 133 -7.93 16.88 16.62
CA TYR A 133 -8.43 18.07 15.92
C TYR A 133 -9.24 17.75 14.65
N ILE A 134 -9.08 16.53 14.12
CA ILE A 134 -9.80 16.05 12.94
C ILE A 134 -10.44 14.71 13.32
N ILE A 135 -11.78 14.68 13.31
CA ILE A 135 -12.56 13.48 13.53
C ILE A 135 -12.65 12.73 12.20
N ASP A 136 -12.30 11.44 12.19
CA ASP A 136 -12.47 10.62 11.01
C ASP A 136 -13.97 10.36 10.76
N PRO A 137 -14.44 10.50 9.51
CA PRO A 137 -15.82 10.19 9.21
C PRO A 137 -16.10 8.71 9.50
N PRO A 138 -17.30 8.37 9.98
CA PRO A 138 -17.68 6.97 10.17
C PRO A 138 -17.56 6.24 8.83
N LYS A 139 -17.03 5.00 8.87
CA LYS A 139 -16.95 4.16 7.68
C LYS A 139 -18.36 3.84 7.22
N HIS A 140 -18.75 4.35 6.05
CA HIS A 140 -20.00 3.94 5.42
C HIS A 140 -19.86 2.49 4.95
N GLU A 141 -20.71 1.63 5.47
CA GLU A 141 -20.89 0.29 4.91
C GLU A 141 -21.77 0.45 3.66
N HIS A 142 -21.18 0.20 2.49
CA HIS A 142 -21.93 0.15 1.25
C HIS A 142 -22.67 -1.17 1.19
N GLU A 143 -23.95 -1.14 1.56
CA GLU A 143 -24.85 -2.23 1.21
C GLU A 143 -25.11 -2.15 -0.29
N PRO A 144 -24.76 -3.18 -1.09
CA PRO A 144 -25.04 -3.18 -2.51
C PRO A 144 -26.55 -3.17 -2.68
N LEU A 145 -27.08 -2.05 -3.16
CA LEU A 145 -28.48 -1.97 -3.56
C LEU A 145 -28.73 -3.07 -4.60
N PRO A 146 -29.76 -3.91 -4.43
CA PRO A 146 -30.12 -4.85 -5.47
C PRO A 146 -30.41 -4.03 -6.73
N LEU A 147 -29.66 -4.32 -7.79
CA LEU A 147 -30.02 -3.85 -9.12
C LEU A 147 -31.42 -4.42 -9.37
N GLY A 148 -32.43 -3.56 -9.33
CA GLY A 148 -33.79 -3.96 -9.70
C GLY A 148 -33.69 -4.69 -11.03
N SER A 149 -34.20 -5.92 -11.07
CA SER A 149 -34.30 -6.66 -12.32
C SER A 149 -34.88 -5.70 -13.35
N VAL A 150 -34.16 -5.50 -14.46
CA VAL A 150 -34.68 -4.70 -15.57
C VAL A 150 -35.98 -5.37 -15.96
N SER A 151 -37.10 -4.79 -15.56
CA SER A 151 -38.41 -5.24 -15.98
C SER A 151 -38.42 -5.11 -17.50
N ILE A 152 -38.64 -6.24 -18.16
CA ILE A 152 -38.58 -6.47 -19.61
C ILE A 152 -39.37 -5.42 -20.44
N SER A 153 -40.18 -4.59 -19.79
CA SER A 153 -40.91 -3.46 -20.36
C SER A 153 -40.06 -2.41 -21.09
N VAL A 154 -38.77 -2.22 -20.77
CA VAL A 154 -37.94 -1.22 -21.48
C VAL A 154 -37.49 -1.71 -22.87
N GLU A 155 -37.46 -3.03 -23.10
CA GLU A 155 -37.00 -3.61 -24.37
C GLU A 155 -38.08 -3.54 -25.48
N ILE A 156 -39.34 -3.47 -25.09
CA ILE A 156 -40.47 -3.38 -26.05
C ILE A 156 -40.60 -1.97 -26.63
N GLN A 157 -40.17 -0.92 -25.89
CA GLN A 157 -40.29 0.46 -26.36
C GLN A 157 -39.22 0.83 -27.41
N MET A 158 -38.00 0.31 -27.30
CA MET A 158 -36.91 0.62 -28.27
C MET A 158 -37.11 -0.06 -29.64
N ARG A 159 -37.69 -1.26 -29.69
CA ARG A 159 -37.95 -1.94 -30.97
C ARG A 159 -39.09 -1.33 -31.78
N ARG A 160 -39.94 -0.51 -31.17
CA ARG A 160 -41.10 0.10 -31.85
C ARG A 160 -40.76 1.39 -32.62
N VAL A 161 -39.60 1.99 -32.36
CA VAL A 161 -39.17 3.23 -33.03
C VAL A 161 -38.44 2.96 -34.36
N PHE A 162 -37.89 1.75 -34.56
CA PHE A 162 -37.05 1.44 -35.73
C PHE A 162 -37.76 0.64 -36.86
N PHE A 163 -39.06 0.37 -36.75
CA PHE A 163 -39.77 -0.51 -37.71
C PHE A 163 -40.99 0.09 -38.41
N THR A 164 -41.16 1.42 -38.39
CA THR A 164 -42.27 2.09 -39.10
C THR A 164 -41.85 2.89 -40.35
N ASP A 165 -40.61 2.77 -40.82
CA ASP A 165 -40.08 3.61 -41.92
C ASP A 165 -39.51 2.83 -43.13
N ILE A 166 -40.01 1.62 -43.42
CA ILE A 166 -39.59 0.84 -44.60
C ILE A 166 -40.74 0.50 -45.58
N ASP A 167 -41.96 1.02 -45.38
CA ASP A 167 -43.08 0.77 -46.32
C ASP A 167 -43.72 2.05 -46.86
N ARG A 168 -42.90 2.93 -47.46
CA ARG A 168 -43.40 4.06 -48.26
C ARG A 168 -42.47 4.38 -49.44
N LYS A 169 -42.41 3.46 -50.42
CA LYS A 169 -42.07 3.75 -51.83
C LYS A 169 -42.33 2.53 -52.71
N MET A 170 -43.54 2.47 -53.26
CA MET A 170 -43.82 1.98 -54.61
C MET A 170 -44.90 2.87 -55.21
#